data_AF-A0A353RED5-F1
#
_entry.id   AF-A0A353RED5-F1
#
_cell.length_a   1.000
_cell.length_b   1.000
_cell.length_c   1.000
_cell.angle_alpha   90.00
_cell.angle_beta   90.00
_cell.angle_gamma   90.00
#
_symmetry.space_group_name_H-M   'P 1'
#
loop_
_entity.id
_entity.type
_entity.pdbx_description
1 polymer ?
#
loop_
_entity_poly.entity_id
_entity_poly.type
_entity_poly.pdbx_seq_one_letter_code
_entity_poly.pdbx_strand_id
1 'polypeptide(L)'
;IRDLLNLCKSSGISLMVDVGPRTLGLLGLKSIDQLADFSVGRIRVDYGFSLQEIARLSHRFQVIFNASTFPQAKIPELERLGADLSRLGACHNFYPKPLTGLSAERTRRIDENLHRFGIQTMAFVAGDGVLRGPLHEGLPTVEAHRRGDVLLHLLELTGPCAADVGMIGDIDVSPKTWSALSALVQGYVPLHAKIEPEYAFLRDIVHHDRPDSSEYVIRSQESRRYVSQGKSFPPKPCPERKKGSVSVGNQDYLRYSGEMEIARADLPPEKRVNIVGQVSPEDVPYLPYITDGMGFRLLPEA
;
A
#
# COMPACT_ATOMS: atom_id res chain seq x y z
N ILE A 1 -22.57 -11.74 15.71
CA ILE A 1 -21.63 -10.64 16.09
C ILE A 1 -20.63 -11.11 17.12
N ARG A 2 -21.04 -11.61 18.30
CA ARG A 2 -20.10 -12.11 19.33
C ARG A 2 -19.10 -13.15 18.80
N ASP A 3 -19.55 -14.09 17.98
CA ASP A 3 -18.67 -15.11 17.40
C ASP A 3 -17.62 -14.52 16.46
N LEU A 4 -18.01 -13.52 15.64
CA LEU A 4 -17.09 -12.79 14.76
C LEU A 4 -16.03 -12.02 15.57
N LEU A 5 -16.46 -11.33 16.63
CA LEU A 5 -15.55 -10.59 17.52
C LEU A 5 -14.52 -11.52 18.17
N ASN A 6 -14.97 -12.68 18.66
CA ASN A 6 -14.12 -13.70 19.24
C ASN A 6 -13.14 -14.27 18.21
N LEU A 7 -13.61 -14.56 16.99
CA LEU A 7 -12.78 -15.05 15.89
C LEU A 7 -11.67 -14.04 15.54
N CYS A 8 -12.03 -12.76 15.34
CA CYS A 8 -11.05 -11.70 15.08
C CYS A 8 -10.00 -11.64 16.19
N LYS A 9 -10.43 -11.70 17.45
CA LYS A 9 -9.53 -11.70 18.61
C LYS A 9 -8.58 -12.90 18.62
N SER A 10 -9.10 -14.12 18.44
CA SER A 10 -8.27 -15.33 18.43
C SER A 10 -7.29 -15.37 17.25
N SER A 11 -7.61 -14.68 16.15
CA SER A 11 -6.78 -14.59 14.95
C SER A 11 -5.85 -13.37 14.94
N GLY A 12 -5.80 -12.56 16.01
CA GLY A 12 -4.97 -11.35 16.07
C GLY A 12 -5.41 -10.24 15.10
N ILE A 13 -6.65 -10.27 14.61
CA ILE A 13 -7.21 -9.28 13.68
C ILE A 13 -7.74 -8.09 14.48
N SER A 14 -7.16 -6.91 14.25
CA SER A 14 -7.67 -5.67 14.84
C SER A 14 -8.97 -5.25 14.17
N LEU A 15 -10.03 -5.05 14.97
CA LEU A 15 -11.33 -4.66 14.48
C LEU A 15 -11.58 -3.15 14.65
N MET A 16 -12.05 -2.50 13.59
CA MET A 16 -12.65 -1.17 13.63
C MET A 16 -14.16 -1.29 13.41
N VAL A 17 -14.96 -0.73 14.32
CA VAL A 17 -16.42 -0.79 14.24
C VAL A 17 -16.99 0.58 13.92
N ASP A 18 -17.79 0.68 12.86
CA ASP A 18 -18.56 1.89 12.54
C ASP A 18 -19.72 2.04 13.52
N VAL A 19 -19.64 3.08 14.37
CA VAL A 19 -20.59 3.33 15.44
C VAL A 19 -21.48 4.50 15.08
N GLY A 20 -22.77 4.20 14.87
CA GLY A 20 -23.83 5.18 14.81
C GLY A 20 -24.90 4.91 15.87
N PRO A 21 -25.89 5.81 16.03
CA PRO A 21 -27.01 5.61 16.96
C PRO A 21 -27.74 4.28 16.76
N ARG A 22 -27.80 3.78 15.52
CA ARG A 22 -28.40 2.48 15.19
C ARG A 22 -27.56 1.28 15.64
N THR A 23 -26.23 1.40 15.67
CA THR A 23 -25.30 0.33 16.05
C THR A 23 -25.50 -0.11 17.50
N LEU A 24 -25.73 0.85 18.41
CA LEU A 24 -26.02 0.55 19.82
C LEU A 24 -27.29 -0.28 19.99
N GLY A 25 -28.36 0.09 19.27
CA GLY A 25 -29.63 -0.64 19.28
C GLY A 25 -29.49 -2.08 18.78
N LEU A 26 -28.76 -2.30 17.69
CA LEU A 26 -28.52 -3.65 17.13
C LEU A 26 -27.71 -4.56 18.06
N LEU A 27 -26.83 -3.98 18.88
CA LEU A 27 -26.01 -4.71 19.83
C LEU A 27 -26.67 -4.84 21.22
N GLY A 28 -27.85 -4.24 21.42
CA GLY A 28 -28.52 -4.17 22.71
C GLY A 28 -27.73 -3.37 23.76
N LEU A 29 -26.87 -2.46 23.32
CA LEU A 29 -26.02 -1.64 24.19
C LEU A 29 -26.71 -0.32 24.55
N LYS A 30 -26.53 0.10 25.79
CA LYS A 30 -27.05 1.38 26.32
C LYS A 30 -26.07 2.52 26.12
N SER A 31 -24.78 2.22 25.97
CA SER A 31 -23.72 3.20 25.73
C SER A 31 -22.59 2.60 24.89
N ILE A 32 -21.90 3.45 24.13
CA ILE A 32 -20.65 3.13 23.41
C ILE A 32 -19.57 2.62 24.35
N ASP A 33 -19.55 3.10 25.60
CA ASP A 33 -18.58 2.68 26.61
C ASP A 33 -18.61 1.16 26.87
N GLN A 34 -19.74 0.49 26.60
CA GLN A 34 -19.91 -0.96 26.70
C GLN A 34 -19.24 -1.74 25.55
N LEU A 35 -18.85 -1.08 24.46
CA LEU A 35 -18.07 -1.73 23.39
C LEU A 35 -16.68 -2.16 23.87
N ALA A 36 -16.15 -1.50 24.91
CA ALA A 36 -14.88 -1.89 25.51
C ALA A 36 -14.91 -3.33 26.05
N ASP A 37 -16.07 -3.81 26.51
CA ASP A 37 -16.26 -5.16 27.06
C ASP A 37 -16.15 -6.24 25.96
N PHE A 38 -16.29 -5.83 24.69
CA PHE A 38 -16.22 -6.71 23.52
C PHE A 38 -14.83 -6.78 22.88
N SER A 39 -13.78 -6.29 23.57
CA SER A 39 -12.42 -6.19 23.02
C SER A 39 -12.33 -5.32 21.74
N VAL A 40 -13.28 -4.40 21.54
CA VAL A 40 -13.26 -3.43 20.45
C VAL A 40 -12.36 -2.26 20.87
N GLY A 41 -11.16 -2.20 20.29
CA GLY A 41 -10.19 -1.13 20.56
C GLY A 41 -10.38 0.12 19.69
N ARG A 42 -10.98 -0.03 18.49
CA ARG A 42 -11.16 1.03 17.49
C ARG A 42 -12.63 1.25 17.16
N ILE A 43 -13.09 2.49 17.23
CA ILE A 43 -14.43 2.88 16.83
C ILE A 43 -14.37 3.97 15.77
N ARG A 44 -15.18 3.85 14.72
CA ARG A 44 -15.33 4.87 13.69
C ARG A 44 -16.60 5.67 13.93
N VAL A 45 -16.44 6.97 14.20
CA VAL A 45 -17.53 7.91 14.50
C VAL A 45 -17.86 8.70 13.24
N ASP A 46 -18.95 8.34 12.55
CA ASP A 46 -19.30 8.95 11.25
C ASP A 46 -20.16 10.23 11.41
N TYR A 47 -21.29 10.15 12.14
CA TYR A 47 -22.17 11.31 12.37
C TYR A 47 -22.80 11.30 13.77
N GLY A 48 -23.12 12.49 14.27
CA GLY A 48 -23.91 12.67 15.49
C GLY A 48 -23.10 12.80 16.79
N PHE A 49 -21.77 12.94 16.69
CA PHE A 49 -20.88 13.10 17.84
C PHE A 49 -20.41 14.54 17.99
N SER A 50 -20.53 15.08 19.19
CA SER A 50 -19.92 16.35 19.59
C SER A 50 -18.40 16.20 19.78
N LEU A 51 -17.67 17.32 19.74
CA LEU A 51 -16.22 17.31 19.99
C LEU A 51 -15.91 16.85 21.42
N GLN A 52 -16.77 17.19 22.39
CA GLN A 52 -16.66 16.75 23.78
C GLN A 52 -16.78 15.24 23.90
N GLU A 53 -17.70 14.62 23.16
CA GLU A 53 -17.83 13.16 23.14
C GLU A 53 -16.63 12.49 22.49
N ILE A 54 -16.13 13.01 21.36
CA ILE A 54 -14.92 12.49 20.70
C ILE A 54 -13.72 12.57 21.64
N ALA A 55 -13.51 13.72 22.30
CA ALA A 55 -12.45 13.91 23.28
C ALA A 55 -12.56 12.90 24.44
N ARG A 56 -13.76 12.75 25.02
CA ARG A 56 -14.01 11.77 26.08
C ARG A 56 -13.73 10.34 25.63
N LEU A 57 -14.18 9.96 24.43
CA LEU A 57 -14.05 8.61 23.90
C LEU A 57 -12.59 8.26 23.56
N SER A 58 -11.76 9.24 23.18
CA SER A 58 -10.33 9.02 22.86
C SER A 58 -9.54 8.43 24.03
N HIS A 59 -9.95 8.67 25.28
CA HIS A 59 -9.31 8.08 26.46
C HIS A 59 -9.60 6.59 26.65
N ARG A 60 -10.62 6.07 25.98
CA ARG A 60 -11.10 4.69 26.15
C ARG A 60 -10.92 3.86 24.89
N PHE A 61 -11.04 4.49 23.72
CA PHE A 61 -10.93 3.86 22.40
C PHE A 61 -9.93 4.61 21.53
N GLN A 62 -9.41 3.94 20.51
CA GLN A 62 -8.87 4.65 19.35
C GLN A 62 -10.07 5.12 18.51
N VAL A 63 -10.24 6.43 18.39
CA VAL A 63 -11.41 7.05 17.75
C VAL A 63 -11.05 7.48 16.34
N ILE A 64 -11.76 6.93 15.38
CA ILE A 64 -11.55 7.16 13.95
C ILE A 64 -12.66 8.07 13.43
N PHE A 65 -12.34 9.28 13.00
CA PHE A 65 -13.33 10.14 12.36
C PHE A 65 -13.25 10.04 10.83
N ASN A 66 -14.25 10.58 10.15
CA ASN A 66 -14.28 10.58 8.70
C ASN A 66 -13.26 11.59 8.13
N ALA A 67 -12.22 11.10 7.45
CA ALA A 67 -11.14 11.96 6.92
C ALA A 67 -11.65 12.99 5.91
N SER A 68 -12.66 12.62 5.10
CA SER A 68 -13.15 13.44 3.99
C SER A 68 -14.14 14.54 4.43
N THR A 69 -14.75 14.42 5.60
CA THR A 69 -15.85 15.30 6.03
C THR A 69 -15.63 15.96 7.39
N PHE A 70 -14.77 15.41 8.25
CA PHE A 70 -14.46 16.04 9.54
C PHE A 70 -13.73 17.36 9.31
N PRO A 71 -14.20 18.50 9.85
CA PRO A 71 -13.53 19.78 9.66
C PRO A 71 -12.18 19.79 10.40
N GLN A 72 -11.08 19.62 9.65
CA GLN A 72 -9.72 19.54 10.23
C GLN A 72 -9.34 20.74 11.11
N ALA A 73 -9.92 21.92 10.84
CA ALA A 73 -9.76 23.11 11.67
C ALA A 73 -10.28 22.95 13.12
N LYS A 74 -11.05 21.90 13.42
CA LYS A 74 -11.53 21.55 14.77
C LYS A 74 -10.58 20.66 15.55
N ILE A 75 -9.51 20.15 14.94
CA ILE A 75 -8.53 19.29 15.65
C ILE A 75 -7.87 20.03 16.83
N PRO A 76 -7.45 21.32 16.71
CA PRO A 76 -6.95 22.08 17.87
C PRO A 76 -8.00 22.24 18.99
N GLU A 77 -9.28 22.27 18.64
CA GLU A 77 -10.35 22.32 19.64
C GLU A 77 -10.50 20.99 20.39
N LEU A 78 -10.35 19.85 19.71
CA LEU A 78 -10.30 18.53 20.37
C LEU A 78 -9.16 18.46 21.39
N GLU A 79 -7.97 18.93 21.03
CA GLU A 79 -6.83 19.01 21.95
C GLU A 79 -7.15 19.90 23.16
N ARG A 80 -7.73 21.07 22.94
CA ARG A 80 -8.18 21.98 24.02
C ARG A 80 -9.25 21.36 24.93
N LEU A 81 -10.10 20.48 24.39
CA LEU A 81 -11.09 19.71 25.15
C LEU A 81 -10.48 18.49 25.87
N GLY A 82 -9.15 18.30 25.75
CA GLY A 82 -8.41 17.24 26.42
C GLY A 82 -8.47 15.90 25.70
N ALA A 83 -8.69 15.88 24.37
CA ALA A 83 -8.60 14.65 23.59
C ALA A 83 -7.15 14.09 23.59
N ASP A 84 -7.01 12.76 23.64
CA ASP A 84 -5.74 12.09 23.39
C ASP A 84 -5.53 11.95 21.88
N LEU A 85 -4.77 12.88 21.28
CA LEU A 85 -4.50 12.90 19.83
C LEU A 85 -3.80 11.63 19.34
N SER A 86 -3.00 10.97 20.18
CA SER A 86 -2.31 9.71 19.81
C SER A 86 -3.29 8.55 19.59
N ARG A 87 -4.53 8.70 20.08
CA ARG A 87 -5.62 7.76 19.94
C ARG A 87 -6.67 8.22 18.93
N LEU A 88 -6.39 9.28 18.18
CA LEU A 88 -7.20 9.68 17.04
C LEU A 88 -6.64 9.13 15.75
N GLY A 89 -7.54 8.74 14.85
CA GLY A 89 -7.22 8.41 13.47
C GLY A 89 -8.30 8.94 12.53
N ALA A 90 -8.05 8.86 11.24
CA ALA A 90 -8.97 9.33 10.23
C ALA A 90 -9.12 8.26 9.14
N CYS A 91 -10.35 7.90 8.81
CA CYS A 91 -10.62 6.93 7.77
C CYS A 91 -11.52 7.56 6.71
N HIS A 92 -11.03 7.62 5.48
CA HIS A 92 -11.79 8.06 4.33
C HIS A 92 -13.04 7.21 4.12
N ASN A 93 -14.00 7.75 3.37
CA ASN A 93 -15.08 6.92 2.84
C ASN A 93 -14.58 6.11 1.64
N PHE A 94 -15.26 4.99 1.41
CA PHE A 94 -15.34 4.40 0.07
C PHE A 94 -16.58 4.94 -0.66
N TYR A 95 -16.58 4.82 -2.00
CA TYR A 95 -17.58 5.44 -2.86
C TYR A 95 -18.23 4.40 -3.80
N PRO A 96 -19.38 3.80 -3.41
CA PRO A 96 -20.05 2.77 -4.21
C PRO A 96 -20.60 3.30 -5.55
N LYS A 97 -20.95 4.59 -5.61
CA LYS A 97 -21.47 5.21 -6.82
C LYS A 97 -20.31 5.61 -7.74
N PRO A 98 -20.28 5.17 -9.01
CA PRO A 98 -19.28 5.62 -9.98
C PRO A 98 -19.19 7.14 -10.07
N LEU A 99 -17.98 7.64 -10.33
CA LEU A 99 -17.64 9.05 -10.51
C LEU A 99 -17.85 9.91 -9.25
N THR A 100 -17.86 9.32 -8.06
CA THR A 100 -18.00 10.06 -6.79
C THR A 100 -16.83 9.90 -5.82
N GLY A 101 -15.84 9.07 -6.16
CA GLY A 101 -14.58 8.97 -5.45
C GLY A 101 -13.78 10.27 -5.48
N LEU A 102 -12.83 10.38 -4.57
CA LEU A 102 -11.89 11.50 -4.56
C LEU A 102 -10.87 11.36 -5.69
N SER A 103 -10.21 12.46 -6.05
CA SER A 103 -8.97 12.39 -6.82
C SER A 103 -7.80 11.98 -5.91
N ALA A 104 -6.74 11.40 -6.49
CA ALA A 104 -5.50 11.11 -5.78
C ALA A 104 -4.93 12.37 -5.10
N GLU A 105 -4.89 13.50 -5.82
CA GLU A 105 -4.42 14.79 -5.27
C GLU A 105 -5.24 15.27 -4.07
N ARG A 106 -6.58 15.14 -4.14
CA ARG A 106 -7.45 15.54 -3.04
C ARG A 106 -7.25 14.65 -1.81
N THR A 107 -7.04 13.35 -2.02
CA THR A 107 -6.75 12.38 -0.97
C THR A 107 -5.43 12.73 -0.29
N ARG A 108 -4.34 12.87 -1.08
CA ARG A 108 -3.02 13.30 -0.62
C ARG A 108 -3.07 14.56 0.24
N ARG A 109 -3.77 15.60 -0.23
CA ARG A 109 -3.87 16.87 0.51
C ARG A 109 -4.62 16.72 1.84
N ILE A 110 -5.64 15.86 1.91
CA ILE A 110 -6.38 15.60 3.15
C ILE A 110 -5.45 14.90 4.15
N ASP A 111 -4.70 13.90 3.70
CA ASP A 111 -3.83 13.08 4.53
C ASP A 111 -2.61 13.84 5.03
N GLU A 112 -1.89 14.53 4.15
CA GLU A 112 -0.76 15.40 4.54
C GLU A 112 -1.19 16.44 5.59
N ASN A 113 -2.41 16.96 5.49
CA ASN A 113 -2.91 17.91 6.46
C ASN A 113 -3.19 17.26 7.83
N LEU A 114 -3.69 16.02 7.86
CA LEU A 114 -3.96 15.25 9.08
C LEU A 114 -2.67 14.79 9.76
N HIS A 115 -1.65 14.43 8.97
CA HIS A 115 -0.32 14.08 9.46
C HIS A 115 0.35 15.20 10.25
N ARG A 116 0.09 16.47 9.94
CA ARG A 116 0.57 17.62 10.73
C ARG A 116 0.06 17.62 12.17
N PHE A 117 -1.01 16.89 12.45
CA PHE A 117 -1.55 16.70 13.80
C PHE A 117 -1.19 15.33 14.40
N GLY A 118 -0.32 14.55 13.72
CA GLY A 118 0.04 13.19 14.14
C GLY A 118 -1.08 12.17 13.97
N ILE A 119 -2.09 12.45 13.15
CA ILE A 119 -3.26 11.59 12.97
C ILE A 119 -2.99 10.59 11.85
N GLN A 120 -3.09 9.31 12.18
CA GLN A 120 -2.97 8.22 11.20
C GLN A 120 -4.17 8.17 10.25
N THR A 121 -3.91 8.01 8.95
CA THR A 121 -4.92 7.97 7.89
C THR A 121 -5.15 6.57 7.33
N MET A 122 -6.39 6.31 6.92
CA MET A 122 -6.84 5.04 6.34
C MET A 122 -7.69 5.32 5.10
N ALA A 123 -7.46 4.59 4.03
CA ALA A 123 -8.23 4.71 2.80
C ALA A 123 -8.48 3.34 2.15
N PHE A 124 -9.43 3.30 1.21
CA PHE A 124 -9.88 2.06 0.58
C PHE A 124 -9.47 1.97 -0.88
N VAL A 125 -9.12 0.75 -1.32
CA VAL A 125 -9.12 0.34 -2.72
C VAL A 125 -10.32 -0.59 -2.98
N ALA A 126 -10.80 -0.64 -4.22
CA ALA A 126 -11.80 -1.63 -4.60
C ALA A 126 -11.19 -3.04 -4.59
N GLY A 127 -11.97 -4.03 -4.18
CA GLY A 127 -11.60 -5.44 -4.36
C GLY A 127 -11.88 -5.92 -5.79
N ASP A 128 -11.37 -7.09 -6.13
CA ASP A 128 -11.53 -7.74 -7.44
C ASP A 128 -12.13 -9.16 -7.34
N GLY A 129 -12.55 -9.56 -6.15
CA GLY A 129 -13.23 -10.84 -5.89
C GLY A 129 -14.74 -10.65 -5.77
N VAL A 130 -15.26 -10.77 -4.55
CA VAL A 130 -16.67 -10.55 -4.26
C VAL A 130 -16.93 -9.07 -4.01
N LEU A 131 -17.58 -8.40 -4.97
CA LEU A 131 -17.92 -6.99 -4.85
C LEU A 131 -19.15 -6.77 -3.97
N ARG A 132 -19.15 -5.70 -3.18
CA ARG A 132 -20.29 -5.40 -2.29
C ARG A 132 -21.49 -4.87 -3.07
N GLY A 133 -22.66 -5.46 -2.80
CA GLY A 133 -23.94 -4.94 -3.30
C GLY A 133 -24.35 -3.61 -2.65
N PRO A 134 -25.39 -2.94 -3.17
CA PRO A 134 -26.26 -3.40 -4.27
C PRO A 134 -25.70 -3.08 -5.67
N LEU A 135 -24.70 -2.21 -5.79
CA LEU A 135 -24.22 -1.75 -7.10
C LEU A 135 -23.16 -2.67 -7.71
N HIS A 136 -22.33 -3.33 -6.89
CA HIS A 136 -21.20 -4.14 -7.37
C HIS A 136 -20.24 -3.36 -8.30
N GLU A 137 -20.04 -2.08 -7.99
CA GLU A 137 -19.20 -1.13 -8.77
C GLU A 137 -17.87 -0.81 -8.08
N GLY A 138 -17.44 -1.65 -7.14
CA GLY A 138 -16.24 -1.48 -6.33
C GLY A 138 -16.36 -0.39 -5.27
N LEU A 139 -15.55 -0.51 -4.22
CA LEU A 139 -15.55 0.40 -3.06
C LEU A 139 -14.20 1.12 -2.86
N PRO A 140 -13.74 1.95 -3.81
CA PRO A 140 -12.51 2.70 -3.64
C PRO A 140 -12.74 4.03 -2.89
N THR A 141 -11.68 4.61 -2.33
CA THR A 141 -11.61 6.02 -1.91
C THR A 141 -11.26 6.92 -3.10
N VAL A 142 -10.27 6.54 -3.91
CA VAL A 142 -9.84 7.28 -5.10
C VAL A 142 -10.59 6.75 -6.33
N GLU A 143 -11.22 7.63 -7.09
CA GLU A 143 -12.06 7.21 -8.23
C GLU A 143 -11.29 6.44 -9.30
N ALA A 144 -10.02 6.81 -9.54
CA ALA A 144 -9.15 6.12 -10.47
C ALA A 144 -8.88 4.65 -10.07
N HIS A 145 -9.07 4.29 -8.79
CA HIS A 145 -8.84 2.95 -8.25
C HIS A 145 -10.06 2.02 -8.33
N ARG A 146 -11.16 2.45 -8.98
CA ARG A 146 -12.42 1.70 -8.99
C ARG A 146 -12.30 0.32 -9.63
N ARG A 147 -11.46 0.18 -10.64
CA ARG A 147 -11.24 -1.05 -11.40
C ARG A 147 -9.77 -1.11 -11.78
N GLY A 148 -9.20 -2.29 -11.78
CA GLY A 148 -7.78 -2.48 -12.14
C GLY A 148 -7.07 -3.34 -11.11
N ASP A 149 -5.76 -3.16 -11.04
CA ASP A 149 -4.90 -3.97 -10.20
C ASP A 149 -4.92 -3.49 -8.75
N VAL A 150 -5.43 -4.34 -7.85
CA VAL A 150 -5.62 -4.01 -6.43
C VAL A 150 -4.29 -3.71 -5.74
N LEU A 151 -3.23 -4.46 -6.04
CA LEU A 151 -1.91 -4.22 -5.46
C LEU A 151 -1.36 -2.87 -5.93
N LEU A 152 -1.49 -2.57 -7.22
CA LEU A 152 -1.04 -1.29 -7.78
C LEU A 152 -1.77 -0.11 -7.13
N HIS A 153 -3.09 -0.22 -6.96
CA HIS A 153 -3.87 0.80 -6.28
C HIS A 153 -3.46 0.96 -4.82
N LEU A 154 -3.14 -0.12 -4.11
CA LEU A 154 -2.64 -0.03 -2.73
C LEU A 154 -1.29 0.71 -2.68
N LEU A 155 -0.37 0.38 -3.58
CA LEU A 155 0.92 1.07 -3.68
C LEU A 155 0.75 2.57 -4.02
N GLU A 156 -0.17 2.91 -4.91
CA GLU A 156 -0.49 4.30 -5.22
C GLU A 156 -1.15 5.02 -4.02
N LEU A 157 -2.02 4.31 -3.31
CA LEU A 157 -2.75 4.85 -2.17
C LEU A 157 -1.82 5.14 -0.98
N THR A 158 -0.90 4.23 -0.67
CA THR A 158 0.02 4.40 0.47
C THR A 158 1.28 5.19 0.13
N GLY A 159 1.67 5.24 -1.15
CA GLY A 159 2.77 6.08 -1.62
C GLY A 159 2.28 7.48 -1.99
N PRO A 160 2.02 7.77 -3.28
CA PRO A 160 1.60 9.10 -3.75
C PRO A 160 0.37 9.70 -3.06
N CYS A 161 -0.61 8.92 -2.63
CA CYS A 161 -1.79 9.47 -1.93
C CYS A 161 -1.58 9.67 -0.41
N ALA A 162 -0.41 9.28 0.12
CA ALA A 162 -0.01 9.46 1.51
C ALA A 162 -0.90 8.75 2.57
N ALA A 163 -1.70 7.75 2.20
CA ALA A 163 -2.47 7.01 3.21
C ALA A 163 -1.55 6.10 4.03
N ASP A 164 -1.63 6.15 5.37
CA ASP A 164 -0.80 5.26 6.21
C ASP A 164 -1.25 3.79 6.11
N VAL A 165 -2.55 3.57 5.89
CA VAL A 165 -3.16 2.24 5.83
C VAL A 165 -4.08 2.13 4.62
N GLY A 166 -3.74 1.22 3.70
CA GLY A 166 -4.62 0.79 2.62
C GLY A 166 -5.52 -0.38 3.05
N MET A 167 -6.81 -0.29 2.76
CA MET A 167 -7.81 -1.31 3.08
C MET A 167 -8.54 -1.78 1.82
N ILE A 168 -8.98 -3.03 1.80
CA ILE A 168 -9.93 -3.50 0.78
C ILE A 168 -11.34 -3.07 1.18
N GLY A 169 -12.04 -2.34 0.30
CA GLY A 169 -13.40 -1.88 0.56
C GLY A 169 -14.47 -2.95 0.34
N ASP A 170 -14.27 -3.81 -0.65
CA ASP A 170 -15.20 -4.89 -1.03
C ASP A 170 -15.09 -6.13 -0.13
N ILE A 171 -15.93 -7.13 -0.37
CA ILE A 171 -16.05 -8.31 0.50
C ILE A 171 -14.81 -9.21 0.39
N ASP A 172 -14.25 -9.34 -0.82
CA ASP A 172 -13.10 -10.21 -1.07
C ASP A 172 -12.27 -9.73 -2.26
N VAL A 173 -11.09 -10.32 -2.39
CA VAL A 173 -10.17 -10.17 -3.54
C VAL A 173 -9.95 -11.51 -4.23
N SER A 174 -9.45 -11.48 -5.46
CA SER A 174 -9.13 -12.69 -6.21
C SER A 174 -7.97 -13.48 -5.59
N PRO A 175 -7.84 -14.79 -5.84
CA PRO A 175 -6.69 -15.58 -5.38
C PRO A 175 -5.33 -15.03 -5.86
N LYS A 176 -5.29 -14.44 -7.05
CA LYS A 176 -4.11 -13.74 -7.58
C LYS A 176 -3.75 -12.56 -6.67
N THR A 177 -4.73 -11.72 -6.35
CA THR A 177 -4.53 -10.58 -5.46
C THR A 177 -4.14 -11.02 -4.05
N TRP A 178 -4.78 -12.05 -3.49
CA TRP A 178 -4.36 -12.62 -2.19
C TRP A 178 -2.88 -13.02 -2.16
N SER A 179 -2.41 -13.68 -3.23
CA SER A 179 -1.00 -14.07 -3.36
C SER A 179 -0.07 -12.86 -3.44
N ALA A 180 -0.46 -11.83 -4.20
CA ALA A 180 0.29 -10.58 -4.33
C ALA A 180 0.34 -9.78 -3.01
N LEU A 181 -0.77 -9.69 -2.28
CA LEU A 181 -0.82 -9.06 -0.95
C LEU A 181 0.02 -9.82 0.07
N SER A 182 0.01 -11.16 0.03
CA SER A 182 0.88 -11.98 0.87
C SER A 182 2.36 -11.70 0.60
N ALA A 183 2.76 -11.52 -0.66
CA ALA A 183 4.13 -11.15 -1.01
C ALA A 183 4.49 -9.76 -0.46
N LEU A 184 3.59 -8.78 -0.59
CA LEU A 184 3.81 -7.43 -0.06
C LEU A 184 3.99 -7.44 1.47
N VAL A 185 3.18 -8.22 2.19
CA VAL A 185 3.31 -8.39 3.65
C VAL A 185 4.62 -9.10 4.03
N GLN A 186 5.13 -9.99 3.17
CA GLN A 186 6.45 -10.59 3.33
C GLN A 186 7.60 -9.63 2.95
N GLY A 187 7.28 -8.41 2.51
CA GLY A 187 8.24 -7.33 2.29
C GLY A 187 8.67 -7.15 0.84
N TYR A 188 7.96 -7.72 -0.15
CA TYR A 188 8.35 -7.56 -1.56
C TYR A 188 7.20 -7.48 -2.56
N VAL A 189 7.44 -6.77 -3.66
CA VAL A 189 6.55 -6.77 -4.84
C VAL A 189 6.97 -7.89 -5.81
N PRO A 190 6.06 -8.80 -6.19
CA PRO A 190 6.35 -9.81 -7.22
C PRO A 190 6.41 -9.16 -8.61
N LEU A 191 7.47 -9.44 -9.37
CA LEU A 191 7.64 -9.00 -10.76
C LEU A 191 7.95 -10.21 -11.66
N HIS A 192 7.05 -10.55 -12.57
CA HIS A 192 7.26 -11.54 -13.60
C HIS A 192 8.24 -10.98 -14.62
N ALA A 193 9.26 -11.75 -14.94
CA ALA A 193 10.29 -11.32 -15.87
C ALA A 193 10.90 -12.50 -16.64
N LYS A 194 11.08 -12.27 -17.93
CA LYS A 194 11.94 -13.09 -18.76
C LYS A 194 13.38 -12.73 -18.45
N ILE A 195 14.12 -13.65 -17.83
CA ILE A 195 15.55 -13.54 -17.53
C ILE A 195 16.27 -14.66 -18.26
N GLU A 196 17.39 -14.31 -18.89
CA GLU A 196 18.29 -15.25 -19.55
C GLU A 196 18.72 -16.39 -18.61
N PRO A 197 18.82 -17.64 -19.09
CA PRO A 197 19.13 -18.79 -18.22
C PRO A 197 20.41 -18.64 -17.39
N GLU A 198 21.44 -18.01 -17.94
CA GLU A 198 22.71 -17.78 -17.25
C GLU A 198 22.59 -16.79 -16.06
N TYR A 199 21.53 -15.98 -16.04
CA TYR A 199 21.19 -15.02 -14.98
C TYR A 199 20.02 -15.50 -14.09
N ALA A 200 19.62 -16.77 -14.16
CA ALA A 200 18.49 -17.30 -13.39
C ALA A 200 18.62 -17.08 -11.87
N PHE A 201 19.86 -17.00 -11.35
CA PHE A 201 20.15 -16.71 -9.95
C PHE A 201 19.59 -15.38 -9.44
N LEU A 202 19.26 -14.43 -10.33
CA LEU A 202 18.55 -13.19 -9.97
C LEU A 202 17.13 -13.44 -9.44
N ARG A 203 16.57 -14.65 -9.58
CA ARG A 203 15.24 -15.01 -9.05
C ARG A 203 15.29 -15.64 -7.65
N ASP A 204 16.48 -16.03 -7.20
CA ASP A 204 16.66 -16.83 -5.99
C ASP A 204 16.53 -16.00 -4.70
N ILE A 205 16.54 -14.68 -4.81
CA ILE A 205 16.52 -13.75 -3.69
C ILE A 205 15.44 -12.68 -3.83
N VAL A 206 15.09 -12.06 -2.71
CA VAL A 206 14.43 -10.74 -2.71
C VAL A 206 15.51 -9.68 -2.87
N HIS A 207 15.32 -8.79 -3.83
CA HIS A 207 16.16 -7.63 -4.05
C HIS A 207 15.51 -6.41 -3.38
N HIS A 208 16.31 -5.48 -2.86
CA HIS A 208 15.78 -4.21 -2.36
C HIS A 208 16.29 -3.07 -3.23
N ASP A 209 15.41 -2.12 -3.55
CA ASP A 209 15.85 -0.88 -4.17
C ASP A 209 16.79 -0.13 -3.22
N ARG A 210 17.76 0.57 -3.76
CA ARG A 210 18.60 1.44 -2.95
C ARG A 210 17.83 2.71 -2.56
N PRO A 211 18.02 3.23 -1.33
CA PRO A 211 17.43 4.52 -0.93
C PRO A 211 17.93 5.71 -1.76
N ASP A 212 19.08 5.56 -2.44
CA ASP A 212 19.69 6.56 -3.32
C ASP A 212 19.52 6.22 -4.82
N SER A 213 18.51 5.43 -5.18
CA SER A 213 18.14 5.16 -6.57
C SER A 213 17.50 6.39 -7.24
N SER A 214 17.68 6.51 -8.55
CA SER A 214 17.09 7.61 -9.32
C SER A 214 15.68 7.25 -9.82
N GLU A 215 14.98 8.25 -10.33
CA GLU A 215 13.69 8.08 -11.03
C GLU A 215 13.79 7.25 -12.33
N TYR A 216 14.99 6.91 -12.78
CA TYR A 216 15.25 6.20 -14.03
C TYR A 216 15.48 4.70 -13.84
N VAL A 217 16.01 4.27 -12.70
CA VAL A 217 16.37 2.87 -12.45
C VAL A 217 16.10 2.45 -11.01
N ILE A 218 15.61 1.23 -10.84
CA ILE A 218 15.69 0.48 -9.58
C ILE A 218 17.08 -0.14 -9.54
N ARG A 219 17.78 -0.05 -8.41
CA ARG A 219 19.13 -0.60 -8.24
C ARG A 219 19.14 -1.58 -7.08
N SER A 220 19.48 -2.84 -7.34
CA SER A 220 19.52 -3.85 -6.27
C SER A 220 20.70 -3.61 -5.32
N GLN A 221 20.42 -3.62 -4.02
CA GLN A 221 21.44 -3.58 -2.96
C GLN A 221 22.32 -4.85 -2.94
N GLU A 222 21.72 -6.01 -3.21
CA GLU A 222 22.31 -7.33 -3.01
C GLU A 222 23.21 -7.77 -4.17
N SER A 223 22.92 -7.30 -5.39
CA SER A 223 23.46 -7.92 -6.60
C SER A 223 24.98 -7.81 -6.75
N ARG A 224 25.60 -6.79 -6.14
CA ARG A 224 27.08 -6.65 -6.15
C ARG A 224 27.79 -7.84 -5.48
N ARG A 225 27.11 -8.61 -4.62
CA ARG A 225 27.67 -9.82 -3.99
C ARG A 225 28.01 -10.91 -5.01
N TYR A 226 27.43 -10.88 -6.20
CA TYR A 226 27.72 -11.87 -7.24
C TYR A 226 29.17 -11.79 -7.75
N VAL A 227 29.72 -10.57 -7.87
CA VAL A 227 31.14 -10.40 -8.24
C VAL A 227 32.06 -10.87 -7.12
N SER A 228 31.74 -10.59 -5.86
CA SER A 228 32.54 -11.09 -4.74
C SER A 228 32.46 -12.61 -4.57
N GLN A 229 31.44 -13.26 -5.13
CA GLN A 229 31.33 -14.71 -5.26
C GLN A 229 32.04 -15.27 -6.51
N GLY A 230 32.78 -14.45 -7.26
CA GLY A 230 33.59 -14.87 -8.39
C GLY A 230 32.84 -14.94 -9.73
N LYS A 231 31.61 -14.43 -9.83
CA LYS A 231 30.92 -14.35 -11.13
C LYS A 231 31.53 -13.25 -12.00
N SER A 232 31.79 -13.57 -13.26
CA SER A 232 32.23 -12.64 -14.29
C SER A 232 31.09 -12.24 -15.22
N PHE A 233 31.03 -10.97 -15.60
CA PHE A 233 30.03 -10.44 -16.52
C PHE A 233 30.73 -9.86 -17.77
N PRO A 234 31.06 -10.68 -18.78
CA PRO A 234 31.72 -10.17 -19.99
C PRO A 234 30.78 -9.24 -20.77
N PRO A 235 31.30 -8.22 -21.47
CA PRO A 235 30.46 -7.32 -22.26
C PRO A 235 29.66 -8.04 -23.35
N LYS A 236 28.38 -7.72 -23.44
CA LYS A 236 27.47 -8.15 -24.52
C LYS A 236 27.12 -6.97 -25.43
N PRO A 237 26.65 -7.20 -26.67
CA PRO A 237 26.03 -6.15 -27.47
C PRO A 237 24.93 -5.45 -26.67
N CYS A 238 24.93 -4.12 -26.66
CA CYS A 238 24.00 -3.32 -25.88
C CYS A 238 22.92 -2.72 -26.78
N PRO A 239 21.74 -3.34 -26.90
CA PRO A 239 20.58 -2.73 -27.54
C PRO A 239 20.01 -1.59 -26.67
N GLU A 240 18.97 -0.93 -27.18
CA GLU A 240 18.22 0.05 -26.39
C GLU A 240 17.64 -0.58 -25.12
N ARG A 241 17.66 0.19 -24.02
CA ARG A 241 17.12 -0.22 -22.73
C ARG A 241 15.69 0.28 -22.61
N LYS A 242 14.71 -0.54 -22.97
CA LYS A 242 13.30 -0.20 -22.81
C LYS A 242 12.89 -0.20 -21.33
N LYS A 243 11.80 0.51 -21.00
CA LYS A 243 11.18 0.44 -19.68
C LYS A 243 10.95 -1.03 -19.28
N GLY A 244 11.33 -1.39 -18.06
CA GLY A 244 11.31 -2.76 -17.54
C GLY A 244 12.51 -3.62 -17.94
N SER A 245 13.47 -3.12 -18.72
CA SER A 245 14.70 -3.86 -19.01
C SER A 245 15.44 -4.18 -17.71
N VAL A 246 15.74 -5.45 -17.52
CA VAL A 246 16.60 -5.95 -16.44
C VAL A 246 18.01 -6.00 -16.97
N SER A 247 18.93 -5.30 -16.31
CA SER A 247 20.32 -5.17 -16.75
C SER A 247 21.31 -5.42 -15.63
N VAL A 248 22.50 -5.88 -16.00
CA VAL A 248 23.62 -6.12 -15.08
C VAL A 248 24.87 -5.40 -15.59
N GLY A 249 25.56 -4.65 -14.73
CA GLY A 249 26.83 -4.02 -15.05
C GLY A 249 27.87 -5.07 -15.44
N ASN A 250 28.49 -4.93 -16.61
CA ASN A 250 29.54 -5.82 -17.07
C ASN A 250 30.91 -5.40 -16.49
N GLN A 251 31.96 -6.13 -16.85
CA GLN A 251 33.32 -5.89 -16.33
C GLN A 251 33.87 -4.51 -16.67
N ASP A 252 33.45 -3.91 -17.79
CA ASP A 252 33.86 -2.57 -18.20
C ASP A 252 33.22 -1.47 -17.34
N TYR A 253 32.22 -1.82 -16.52
CA TYR A 253 31.62 -0.90 -15.54
C TYR A 253 32.39 -0.84 -14.20
N LEU A 254 33.56 -1.47 -14.12
CA LEU A 254 34.49 -1.38 -13.00
C LEU A 254 33.81 -1.72 -11.66
N ARG A 255 33.80 -0.78 -10.71
CA ARG A 255 33.17 -0.95 -9.38
C ARG A 255 31.65 -1.21 -9.42
N TYR A 256 31.00 -1.00 -10.57
CA TYR A 256 29.58 -1.27 -10.80
C TYR A 256 29.34 -2.62 -11.49
N SER A 257 30.40 -3.40 -11.77
CA SER A 257 30.24 -4.75 -12.30
C SER A 257 29.38 -5.59 -11.36
N GLY A 258 28.44 -6.34 -11.94
CA GLY A 258 27.44 -7.14 -11.22
C GLY A 258 26.30 -6.38 -10.57
N GLU A 259 26.31 -5.04 -10.57
CA GLU A 259 25.14 -4.26 -10.14
C GLU A 259 23.97 -4.57 -11.07
N MET A 260 22.79 -4.80 -10.50
CA MET A 260 21.58 -5.17 -11.23
C MET A 260 20.62 -3.99 -11.16
N GLU A 261 20.08 -3.64 -12.31
CA GLU A 261 19.18 -2.50 -12.49
C GLU A 261 17.92 -2.91 -13.24
N ILE A 262 16.77 -2.32 -12.88
CA ILE A 262 15.54 -2.36 -13.69
C ILE A 262 15.23 -0.94 -14.15
N ALA A 263 15.07 -0.76 -15.46
CA ALA A 263 14.74 0.55 -16.03
C ALA A 263 13.29 0.96 -15.72
N ARG A 264 13.08 2.15 -15.14
CA ARG A 264 11.75 2.76 -14.89
C ARG A 264 11.21 3.52 -16.10
N ALA A 265 12.07 3.84 -17.06
CA ALA A 265 11.75 4.53 -18.31
C ALA A 265 12.55 3.91 -19.47
N ASP A 266 12.28 4.35 -20.70
CA ASP A 266 13.17 4.07 -21.83
C ASP A 266 14.48 4.86 -21.62
N LEU A 267 15.62 4.16 -21.70
CA LEU A 267 16.96 4.69 -21.46
C LEU A 267 17.84 4.53 -22.70
N PRO A 268 18.83 5.43 -22.90
CA PRO A 268 19.78 5.29 -23.99
C PRO A 268 20.63 4.01 -23.84
N PRO A 269 21.19 3.49 -24.95
CA PRO A 269 22.13 2.39 -24.91
C PRO A 269 23.35 2.71 -24.02
N GLU A 270 23.80 1.74 -23.24
CA GLU A 270 24.98 1.84 -22.37
C GLU A 270 25.82 0.56 -22.46
N LYS A 271 26.96 0.65 -23.15
CA LYS A 271 27.82 -0.50 -23.51
C LYS A 271 28.35 -1.27 -22.29
N ARG A 272 28.38 -0.62 -21.13
CA ARG A 272 28.87 -1.18 -19.86
C ARG A 272 27.79 -1.94 -19.08
N VAL A 273 26.56 -2.01 -19.59
CA VAL A 273 25.52 -2.90 -19.04
C VAL A 273 25.13 -3.97 -20.06
N ASN A 274 24.91 -5.18 -19.56
CA ASN A 274 24.28 -6.26 -20.30
C ASN A 274 22.78 -6.21 -19.99
N ILE A 275 21.94 -6.19 -21.01
CA ILE A 275 20.50 -6.46 -20.83
C ILE A 275 20.35 -7.98 -20.70
N VAL A 276 19.80 -8.43 -19.58
CA VAL A 276 19.72 -9.85 -19.20
C VAL A 276 18.28 -10.34 -19.11
N GLY A 277 17.32 -9.43 -19.29
CA GLY A 277 15.92 -9.75 -19.22
C GLY A 277 15.01 -8.54 -19.36
N GLN A 278 13.71 -8.80 -19.23
CA GLN A 278 12.64 -7.83 -19.37
C GLN A 278 11.50 -8.19 -18.41
N VAL A 279 11.07 -7.22 -17.61
CA VAL A 279 9.85 -7.32 -16.80
C VAL A 279 8.64 -7.39 -17.73
N SER A 280 7.72 -8.29 -17.41
CA SER A 280 6.49 -8.51 -18.17
C SER A 280 5.65 -7.22 -18.20
N PRO A 281 4.97 -6.91 -19.33
CA PRO A 281 4.24 -5.66 -19.50
C PRO A 281 3.21 -5.35 -18.40
N GLU A 282 2.61 -6.39 -17.82
CA GLU A 282 1.60 -6.30 -16.77
C GLU A 282 2.16 -5.78 -15.45
N ASP A 283 3.46 -6.00 -15.20
CA ASP A 283 4.14 -5.66 -13.94
C ASP A 283 4.99 -4.38 -14.06
N VAL A 284 5.23 -3.90 -15.29
CA VAL A 284 5.87 -2.60 -15.54
C VAL A 284 5.21 -1.42 -14.80
N PRO A 285 3.87 -1.37 -14.61
CA PRO A 285 3.22 -0.34 -13.81
C PRO A 285 3.64 -0.30 -12.34
N TYR A 286 4.15 -1.40 -11.75
CA TYR A 286 4.62 -1.40 -10.37
C TYR A 286 5.95 -0.66 -10.18
N LEU A 287 6.77 -0.58 -11.24
CA LEU A 287 8.14 -0.11 -11.13
C LEU A 287 8.26 1.27 -10.47
N PRO A 288 7.43 2.29 -10.78
CA PRO A 288 7.53 3.60 -10.11
C PRO A 288 7.33 3.57 -8.59
N TYR A 289 6.70 2.54 -8.04
CA TYR A 289 6.36 2.45 -6.61
C TYR A 289 7.37 1.65 -5.79
N ILE A 290 8.27 0.92 -6.45
CA ILE A 290 9.36 0.20 -5.80
C ILE A 290 10.49 1.20 -5.57
N THR A 291 10.47 1.92 -4.45
CA THR A 291 11.47 2.94 -4.09
C THR A 291 11.94 2.75 -2.66
N ASP A 292 12.99 3.47 -2.25
CA ASP A 292 13.31 3.72 -0.84
C ASP A 292 13.49 2.46 0.03
N GLY A 293 14.13 1.43 -0.51
CA GLY A 293 14.34 0.18 0.21
C GLY A 293 13.23 -0.85 0.04
N MET A 294 12.19 -0.57 -0.75
CA MET A 294 11.14 -1.55 -1.05
C MET A 294 11.72 -2.79 -1.72
N GLY A 295 11.33 -3.96 -1.21
CA GLY A 295 11.70 -5.24 -1.77
C GLY A 295 10.97 -5.56 -3.07
N PHE A 296 11.60 -6.30 -3.95
CA PHE A 296 10.99 -6.91 -5.12
C PHE A 296 11.59 -8.28 -5.40
N ARG A 297 10.83 -9.15 -6.04
CA ARG A 297 11.30 -10.49 -6.42
C ARG A 297 10.95 -10.79 -7.86
N LEU A 298 11.96 -11.22 -8.62
CA LEU A 298 11.77 -11.66 -9.99
C LEU A 298 11.20 -13.08 -10.02
N LEU A 299 10.07 -13.26 -10.70
CA LEU A 299 9.39 -14.53 -10.91
C LEU A 299 9.54 -14.97 -12.38
N PRO A 300 9.41 -16.27 -12.68
CA PRO A 300 9.22 -16.74 -14.06
C PRO A 300 8.00 -16.07 -14.68
N GLU A 301 8.00 -15.89 -16.01
CA GLU A 301 6.84 -15.40 -16.75
C GLU A 301 5.65 -16.36 -16.56
N ALA A 302 4.44 -15.79 -16.44
CA ALA A 302 3.20 -16.53 -16.18
C ALA A 302 2.68 -17.27 -17.43
#